data_AF-A0A2E5GB02-F1
#
_entry.id   AF-A0A2E5GB02-F1
#
_cell.length_a   1.000
_cell.length_b   1.000
_cell.length_c   1.000
_cell.angle_alpha   90.00
_cell.angle_beta   90.00
_cell.angle_gamma   90.00
#
_symmetry.space_group_name_H-M   'P 1'
#
loop_
_entity.id
_entity.type
_entity.pdbx_description
1 polymer ?
#
loop_
_entity_poly.entity_id
_entity_poly.type
_entity_poly.pdbx_seq_one_letter_code
_entity_poly.pdbx_strand_id
1 'polypeptide(L)'
;MRKIKKVVFEYRWFLSFWFLINLLQAKFTNLHYDEAYYWLYSKVLSWGYFDHPPMIAISSKIGDMLSHTTLGLRTIPVIIGVFVIAAIIFLIDDNKNKSNVFLYIISFPLITTHIAGFLSLPDALLCFFFVFFLIFYKKYLRDDSVTLVLALSITIACMIYSKYHAFIILLFVFLANFKLVFKKSFWLIFSLTILLLTPHIIWQIKNDYPSFIYHLDTRASGFNLNNLFEFIIGQIVLAGPLSGILVIYLTIKYRAQDTFEKTLKYIAIGFYLFFIFYCINGRVEAHWTSVSTIALIIISYKQVKNISLTDKFFKYLIYPSIFLIFCARIVLVGNNFSEELSLKKNFMNMDNWSNELDSIAKGNDILFTNKYQNVSIYSYSKNKLYPSALKTGTRFSQIDLFKMDSIYDGKKVFALDFGNDIFWKSKNGSEHCGSFINDYYSYTGVEIENSSLSYSKSTVDLEFDLINKSSKSRFLNYDENQKLKLTCYLGSKKNEFYLFEICDKNEILSKESVKISIKLKDFNPSDNDRINLELSSNGLRVFNQKVGFFID
;
A
#
# COMPACT_ATOMS: atom_id res chain seq x y z
N MET A 1 -22.99 5.24 27.17
CA MET A 1 -22.78 6.68 26.87
C MET A 1 -22.02 7.44 27.97
N ARG A 2 -22.34 7.29 29.28
CA ARG A 2 -21.65 8.00 30.38
C ARG A 2 -20.11 7.90 30.35
N LYS A 3 -19.58 6.70 30.11
CA LYS A 3 -18.13 6.48 30.07
C LYS A 3 -17.40 7.16 28.89
N ILE A 4 -18.01 7.18 27.70
CA ILE A 4 -17.43 7.87 26.54
C ILE A 4 -17.40 9.38 26.80
N LYS A 5 -18.49 9.94 27.32
CA LYS A 5 -18.54 11.36 27.73
C LYS A 5 -17.45 11.69 28.74
N LYS A 6 -17.19 10.79 29.70
CA LYS A 6 -16.12 10.93 30.68
C LYS A 6 -14.73 10.99 30.02
N VAL A 7 -14.40 10.04 29.15
CA VAL A 7 -13.10 10.02 28.43
C VAL A 7 -12.90 11.30 27.63
N VAL A 8 -13.92 11.70 26.85
CA VAL A 8 -13.85 12.93 26.06
C VAL A 8 -13.65 14.14 26.97
N PHE A 9 -14.38 14.23 28.08
CA PHE A 9 -14.25 15.34 29.01
C PHE A 9 -12.86 15.37 29.67
N GLU A 10 -12.37 14.26 30.21
CA GLU A 10 -11.08 14.19 30.91
C GLU A 10 -9.89 14.47 29.99
N TYR A 11 -9.92 13.97 28.76
CA TYR A 11 -8.81 14.08 27.81
C TYR A 11 -9.00 15.19 26.76
N ARG A 12 -10.04 16.02 26.86
CA ARG A 12 -10.38 17.04 25.84
C ARG A 12 -9.19 17.90 25.42
N TRP A 13 -8.37 18.35 26.37
CA TRP A 13 -7.22 19.20 26.07
C TRP A 13 -6.09 18.44 25.38
N PHE A 14 -5.83 17.20 25.77
CA PHE A 14 -4.87 16.34 25.07
C PHE A 14 -5.33 16.01 23.66
N LEU A 15 -6.61 15.69 23.48
CA LEU A 15 -7.21 15.41 22.18
C LEU A 15 -7.21 16.66 21.27
N SER A 16 -7.57 17.83 21.81
CA SER A 16 -7.50 19.10 21.08
C SER A 16 -6.06 19.47 20.72
N PHE A 17 -5.12 19.32 21.66
CA PHE A 17 -3.70 19.55 21.38
C PHE A 17 -3.20 18.63 20.26
N TRP A 18 -3.54 17.33 20.33
CA TRP A 18 -3.17 16.35 19.33
C TRP A 18 -3.76 16.65 17.95
N PHE A 19 -5.02 17.06 17.91
CA PHE A 19 -5.68 17.52 16.69
C PHE A 19 -4.94 18.71 16.08
N LEU A 20 -4.68 19.76 16.88
CA LEU A 20 -4.03 20.98 16.42
C LEU A 20 -2.61 20.75 15.92
N ILE A 21 -1.78 19.98 16.66
CA ILE A 21 -0.42 19.71 16.23
C ILE A 21 -0.38 18.87 14.94
N ASN A 22 -1.32 17.96 14.75
CA ASN A 22 -1.42 17.20 13.51
C ASN A 22 -1.94 18.03 12.35
N LEU A 23 -2.85 18.99 12.56
CA LEU A 23 -3.23 19.96 11.52
C LEU A 23 -2.04 20.82 11.09
N LEU A 24 -1.24 21.29 12.05
CA LEU A 24 -0.01 22.04 11.76
C LEU A 24 0.97 21.18 10.95
N GLN A 25 1.24 19.96 11.41
CA GLN A 25 2.13 19.03 10.70
C GLN A 25 1.60 18.70 9.29
N ALA A 26 0.30 18.46 9.17
CA ALA A 26 -0.36 18.15 7.90
C ALA A 26 -0.15 19.27 6.87
N LYS A 27 -0.21 20.53 7.31
CA LYS A 27 0.02 21.71 6.46
C LYS A 27 1.49 21.87 6.07
N PHE A 28 2.41 21.75 7.03
CA PHE A 28 3.81 22.15 6.84
C PHE A 28 4.75 21.03 6.41
N THR A 29 4.36 19.76 6.48
CA THR A 29 5.15 18.66 5.90
C THR A 29 4.85 18.53 4.40
N ASN A 30 5.89 18.40 3.59
CA ASN A 30 5.79 18.16 2.15
C ASN A 30 4.96 16.90 1.84
N LEU A 31 4.54 16.73 0.58
CA LEU A 31 3.75 15.59 0.16
C LEU A 31 4.57 14.30 0.21
N HIS A 32 4.01 13.23 0.78
CA HIS A 32 4.61 11.90 0.74
C HIS A 32 4.29 11.20 -0.58
N TYR A 33 5.21 10.40 -1.12
CA TYR A 33 5.01 9.67 -2.38
C TYR A 33 3.73 8.82 -2.39
N ASP A 34 3.48 8.08 -1.31
CA ASP A 34 2.28 7.23 -1.21
C ASP A 34 1.00 8.07 -1.17
N GLU A 35 1.01 9.27 -0.58
CA GLU A 35 -0.18 10.15 -0.56
C GLU A 35 -0.50 10.64 -1.97
N ALA A 36 0.52 11.00 -2.74
CA ALA A 36 0.36 11.36 -4.15
C ALA A 36 -0.21 10.19 -4.96
N TYR A 37 0.30 8.98 -4.73
CA TYR A 37 -0.15 7.78 -5.41
C TYR A 37 -1.60 7.41 -5.06
N TYR A 38 -1.99 7.47 -3.79
CA TYR A 38 -3.38 7.24 -3.39
C TYR A 38 -4.32 8.37 -3.78
N TRP A 39 -3.82 9.59 -4.01
CA TRP A 39 -4.63 10.65 -4.61
C TRP A 39 -4.99 10.33 -6.06
N LEU A 40 -4.13 9.64 -6.83
CA LEU A 40 -4.50 9.19 -8.17
C LEU A 40 -5.75 8.30 -8.16
N TYR A 41 -5.88 7.46 -7.13
CA TYR A 41 -7.04 6.58 -6.96
C TYR A 41 -8.32 7.41 -6.82
N SER A 42 -8.24 8.57 -6.17
CA SER A 42 -9.37 9.50 -5.98
C SER A 42 -9.88 10.13 -7.27
N LYS A 43 -9.07 10.16 -8.34
CA LYS A 43 -9.47 10.71 -9.63
C LYS A 43 -10.34 9.74 -10.44
N VAL A 44 -10.17 8.44 -10.22
CA VAL A 44 -11.00 7.39 -10.81
C VAL A 44 -11.51 6.48 -9.68
N LEU A 45 -12.64 6.87 -9.07
CA LEU A 45 -13.24 6.10 -7.99
C LEU A 45 -13.70 4.74 -8.50
N SER A 46 -13.26 3.70 -7.80
CA SER A 46 -13.47 2.31 -8.16
C SER A 46 -13.70 1.48 -6.89
N TRP A 47 -14.22 0.27 -7.04
CA TRP A 47 -14.40 -0.66 -5.93
C TRP A 47 -13.11 -1.35 -5.51
N GLY A 48 -11.99 -1.14 -6.21
CA GLY A 48 -10.67 -1.58 -5.81
C GLY A 48 -9.59 -0.94 -6.70
N TYR A 49 -8.33 -1.15 -6.31
CA TYR A 49 -7.13 -0.66 -6.97
C TYR A 49 -6.04 -1.73 -6.95
N PHE A 50 -4.96 -1.52 -7.68
CA PHE A 50 -3.87 -2.48 -7.86
C PHE A 50 -3.42 -3.11 -6.54
N ASP A 51 -3.03 -2.32 -5.54
CA ASP A 51 -2.50 -2.85 -4.27
C ASP A 51 -3.42 -2.64 -3.06
N HIS A 52 -4.51 -1.87 -3.19
CA HIS A 52 -5.38 -1.52 -2.07
C HIS A 52 -6.89 -1.60 -2.40
N PRO A 53 -7.73 -1.88 -1.39
CA PRO A 53 -9.17 -1.71 -1.48
C PRO A 53 -9.59 -0.21 -1.45
N PRO A 54 -10.88 0.13 -1.61
CA PRO A 54 -11.29 1.45 -2.11
C PRO A 54 -11.30 2.59 -1.08
N MET A 55 -11.24 2.32 0.23
CA MET A 55 -11.51 3.36 1.24
C MET A 55 -10.47 4.49 1.22
N ILE A 56 -9.21 4.19 0.89
CA ILE A 56 -8.16 5.21 0.81
C ILE A 56 -8.44 6.22 -0.32
N ALA A 57 -8.98 5.77 -1.44
CA ALA A 57 -9.35 6.63 -2.56
C ALA A 57 -10.50 7.59 -2.18
N ILE A 58 -11.49 7.09 -1.43
CA ILE A 58 -12.59 7.89 -0.92
C ILE A 58 -12.07 8.95 0.07
N SER A 59 -11.21 8.55 1.02
CA SER A 59 -10.60 9.49 1.97
C SER A 59 -9.80 10.58 1.26
N SER A 60 -8.96 10.21 0.30
CA SER A 60 -8.21 11.15 -0.52
C SER A 60 -9.12 12.06 -1.34
N LYS A 61 -10.23 11.55 -1.90
CA LYS A 61 -11.21 12.34 -2.65
C LYS A 61 -11.86 13.41 -1.79
N ILE A 62 -12.33 13.04 -0.60
CA ILE A 62 -12.96 13.97 0.34
C ILE A 62 -11.94 15.04 0.76
N GLY A 63 -10.70 14.64 1.06
CA GLY A 63 -9.63 15.59 1.40
C GLY A 63 -9.33 16.57 0.27
N ASP A 64 -9.19 16.08 -0.97
CA ASP A 64 -8.95 16.88 -2.18
C ASP A 64 -10.09 17.86 -2.47
N MET A 65 -11.34 17.46 -2.20
CA MET A 65 -12.52 18.33 -2.33
C MET A 65 -12.58 19.46 -1.29
N LEU A 66 -12.04 19.26 -0.09
CA LEU A 66 -11.97 20.31 0.93
C LEU A 66 -10.95 21.38 0.52
N SER A 67 -9.79 20.94 0.04
CA SER A 67 -8.73 21.80 -0.46
C SER A 67 -7.70 20.96 -1.20
N HIS A 68 -7.28 21.39 -2.39
CA HIS A 68 -6.19 20.75 -3.12
C HIS A 68 -4.83 21.15 -2.52
N THR A 69 -4.57 20.68 -1.30
CA THR A 69 -3.36 20.93 -0.51
C THR A 69 -3.02 19.70 0.33
N THR A 70 -1.78 19.59 0.82
CA THR A 70 -1.39 18.54 1.77
C THR A 70 -2.30 18.52 3.00
N LEU A 71 -2.70 19.70 3.49
CA LEU A 71 -3.66 19.84 4.58
C LEU A 71 -5.01 19.21 4.24
N GLY A 72 -5.55 19.48 3.04
CA GLY A 72 -6.83 18.91 2.59
C GLY A 72 -6.79 17.39 2.58
N LEU A 73 -5.80 16.79 1.90
CA LEU A 73 -5.61 15.33 1.86
C LEU A 73 -5.55 14.66 3.24
N ARG A 74 -4.95 15.34 4.20
CA ARG A 74 -4.65 14.81 5.53
C ARG A 74 -5.73 15.11 6.56
N THR A 75 -6.68 15.98 6.26
CA THR A 75 -7.73 16.42 7.21
C THR A 75 -8.55 15.24 7.74
N ILE A 76 -8.98 14.33 6.85
CA ILE A 76 -9.78 13.16 7.24
C ILE A 76 -8.99 12.20 8.16
N PRO A 77 -7.77 11.75 7.80
CA PRO A 77 -6.92 10.98 8.71
C PRO A 77 -6.68 11.65 10.06
N VAL A 78 -6.46 12.96 10.09
CA VAL A 78 -6.22 13.71 11.34
C VAL A 78 -7.45 13.67 12.25
N ILE A 79 -8.66 13.90 11.71
CA ILE A 79 -9.91 13.82 12.46
C ILE A 79 -10.10 12.40 13.01
N ILE A 80 -9.94 11.40 12.16
CA ILE A 80 -10.05 9.99 12.50
C ILE A 80 -9.06 9.59 13.60
N GLY A 81 -7.83 10.10 13.54
CA GLY A 81 -6.79 9.84 14.54
C GLY A 81 -7.20 10.24 15.96
N VAL A 82 -7.92 11.35 16.13
CA VAL A 82 -8.46 11.77 17.43
C VAL A 82 -9.46 10.75 17.97
N PHE A 83 -10.35 10.24 17.11
CA PHE A 83 -11.30 9.20 17.48
C PHE A 83 -10.60 7.89 17.86
N VAL A 84 -9.55 7.51 17.13
CA VAL A 84 -8.74 6.32 17.44
C VAL A 84 -8.12 6.45 18.83
N ILE A 85 -7.46 7.56 19.14
CA ILE A 85 -6.86 7.77 20.48
C ILE A 85 -7.92 7.73 21.57
N ALA A 86 -9.05 8.44 21.38
CA ALA A 86 -10.14 8.43 22.35
C ALA A 86 -10.71 7.01 22.56
N ALA A 87 -10.82 6.21 21.49
CA ALA A 87 -11.29 4.83 21.56
C ALA A 87 -10.28 3.91 22.28
N ILE A 88 -8.97 4.08 22.07
CA ILE A 88 -7.94 3.35 22.80
C ILE A 88 -8.04 3.64 24.30
N ILE A 89 -8.13 4.92 24.69
CA ILE A 89 -8.31 5.33 26.09
C ILE A 89 -9.59 4.70 26.67
N PHE A 90 -10.68 4.73 25.92
CA PHE A 90 -11.94 4.10 26.32
C PHE A 90 -11.83 2.58 26.53
N LEU A 91 -11.08 1.88 25.67
CA LEU A 91 -10.87 0.44 25.74
C LEU A 91 -9.96 0.01 26.90
N ILE A 92 -8.99 0.85 27.28
CA ILE A 92 -8.12 0.65 28.44
C ILE A 92 -8.93 0.69 29.75
N ASP A 93 -9.91 1.60 29.86
CA ASP A 93 -10.90 1.64 30.96
C ASP A 93 -10.31 1.72 32.38
N ASP A 94 -9.50 2.74 32.66
CA ASP A 94 -8.94 2.91 34.01
C ASP A 94 -9.27 4.28 34.62
N ASN A 95 -10.03 4.25 35.72
CA ASN A 95 -10.46 5.43 36.47
C ASN A 95 -9.59 5.72 37.72
N LYS A 96 -8.55 4.91 37.99
CA LYS A 96 -7.92 4.85 39.31
C LYS A 96 -6.47 5.33 39.39
N ASN A 97 -5.87 5.90 38.34
CA ASN A 97 -4.41 6.08 38.30
C ASN A 97 -3.90 7.49 37.91
N LYS A 98 -2.65 7.79 38.35
CA LYS A 98 -1.91 9.05 38.14
C LYS A 98 -1.10 9.09 36.83
N SER A 99 -0.72 7.94 36.24
CA SER A 99 0.06 7.88 35.00
C SER A 99 -0.80 8.22 33.78
N ASN A 100 -0.27 9.04 32.88
CA ASN A 100 -1.05 9.58 31.78
C ASN A 100 -1.10 8.62 30.58
N VAL A 101 -2.25 7.94 30.41
CA VAL A 101 -2.55 7.02 29.28
C VAL A 101 -2.26 7.67 27.92
N PHE A 102 -2.59 8.95 27.74
CA PHE A 102 -2.37 9.65 26.49
C PHE A 102 -0.88 9.74 26.14
N LEU A 103 -0.02 10.05 27.13
CA LEU A 103 1.44 10.10 26.93
C LEU A 103 2.01 8.72 26.55
N TYR A 104 1.48 7.66 27.15
CA TYR A 104 1.84 6.29 26.76
C TYR A 104 1.44 5.98 25.31
N ILE A 105 0.25 6.39 24.87
CA ILE A 105 -0.21 6.15 23.49
C ILE A 105 0.69 6.87 22.48
N ILE A 106 1.02 8.14 22.72
CA ILE A 106 1.82 8.93 21.77
C ILE A 106 3.32 8.60 21.80
N SER A 107 3.80 7.74 22.70
CA SER A 107 5.18 7.25 22.67
C SER A 107 5.43 6.17 21.61
N PHE A 108 4.39 5.73 20.89
CA PHE A 108 4.48 4.76 19.80
C PHE A 108 4.57 5.49 18.45
N PRO A 109 5.68 5.37 17.69
CA PRO A 109 5.87 6.11 16.43
C PRO A 109 4.77 5.90 15.39
N LEU A 110 4.19 4.69 15.28
CA LEU A 110 3.09 4.43 14.34
C LEU A 110 1.81 5.18 14.71
N ILE A 111 1.57 5.42 16.00
CA ILE A 111 0.44 6.26 16.46
C ILE A 111 0.63 7.69 15.95
N THR A 112 1.85 8.21 16.00
CA THR A 112 2.14 9.62 15.72
C THR A 112 2.29 9.95 14.23
N THR A 113 2.36 8.94 13.37
CA THR A 113 2.59 9.09 11.92
C THR A 113 1.49 8.45 11.07
N HIS A 114 1.25 7.15 11.21
CA HIS A 114 0.41 6.35 10.32
C HIS A 114 -1.03 6.17 10.81
N ILE A 115 -1.23 5.98 12.12
CA ILE A 115 -2.51 5.57 12.70
C ILE A 115 -3.36 6.78 13.12
N ALA A 116 -2.79 7.64 13.97
CA ALA A 116 -3.41 8.85 14.47
C ALA A 116 -2.50 10.06 14.23
N GLY A 117 -1.66 9.97 13.21
CA GLY A 117 -0.72 11.01 12.82
C GLY A 117 -1.33 11.95 11.79
N PHE A 118 -0.49 12.38 10.85
CA PHE A 118 -0.85 13.36 9.84
C PHE A 118 -0.83 12.81 8.42
N LEU A 119 -0.36 11.58 8.18
CA LEU A 119 -0.27 11.03 6.82
C LEU A 119 -1.60 10.46 6.35
N SER A 120 -1.93 10.67 5.07
CA SER A 120 -3.08 10.05 4.41
C SER A 120 -2.72 8.67 3.85
N LEU A 121 -2.73 7.67 4.74
CA LEU A 121 -2.39 6.28 4.43
C LEU A 121 -3.56 5.33 4.77
N PRO A 122 -3.65 4.15 4.12
CA PRO A 122 -4.68 3.15 4.39
C PRO A 122 -4.73 2.67 5.85
N ASP A 123 -3.59 2.72 6.56
CA ASP A 123 -3.45 2.30 7.96
C ASP A 123 -4.34 3.09 8.92
N ALA A 124 -4.52 4.39 8.71
CA ALA A 124 -5.38 5.24 9.54
C ALA A 124 -6.84 4.75 9.50
N LEU A 125 -7.35 4.45 8.30
CA LEU A 125 -8.70 3.97 8.09
C LEU A 125 -8.91 2.56 8.66
N LEU A 126 -7.95 1.64 8.41
CA LEU A 126 -8.00 0.31 9.00
C LEU A 126 -8.06 0.38 10.53
N CYS A 127 -7.20 1.21 11.14
CA CYS A 127 -7.13 1.35 12.59
C CYS A 127 -8.40 2.00 13.18
N PHE A 128 -9.01 2.95 12.47
CA PHE A 128 -10.30 3.53 12.83
C PHE A 128 -11.39 2.49 12.92
N PHE A 129 -11.59 1.70 11.87
CA PHE A 129 -12.59 0.64 11.92
C PHE A 129 -12.19 -0.48 12.89
N PHE A 130 -10.90 -0.74 13.09
CA PHE A 130 -10.43 -1.72 14.06
C PHE A 130 -10.78 -1.34 15.51
N VAL A 131 -10.68 -0.07 15.92
CA VAL A 131 -11.10 0.31 17.28
C VAL A 131 -12.61 0.15 17.48
N PHE A 132 -13.44 0.42 16.47
CA PHE A 132 -14.87 0.11 16.53
C PHE A 132 -15.13 -1.39 16.58
N PHE A 133 -14.39 -2.17 15.80
CA PHE A 133 -14.45 -3.63 15.84
C PHE A 133 -14.16 -4.14 17.24
N LEU A 134 -13.10 -3.65 17.90
CA LEU A 134 -12.78 -4.04 19.28
C LEU A 134 -13.91 -3.67 20.26
N ILE A 135 -14.51 -2.49 20.11
CA ILE A 135 -15.63 -2.05 20.95
C ILE A 135 -16.86 -2.96 20.76
N PHE A 136 -17.23 -3.27 19.52
CA PHE A 136 -18.38 -4.13 19.23
C PHE A 136 -18.10 -5.58 19.57
N TYR A 137 -16.90 -6.09 19.28
CA TYR A 137 -16.48 -7.44 19.62
C TYR A 137 -16.49 -7.67 21.14
N LYS A 138 -16.01 -6.71 21.94
CA LYS A 138 -16.08 -6.78 23.41
C LYS A 138 -17.52 -6.91 23.92
N LYS A 139 -18.48 -6.25 23.27
CA LYS A 139 -19.92 -6.37 23.60
C LYS A 139 -20.50 -7.70 23.11
N TYR A 140 -20.15 -8.11 21.89
CA TYR A 140 -20.57 -9.35 21.25
C TYR A 140 -20.17 -10.60 22.03
N LEU A 141 -19.04 -10.55 22.73
CA LEU A 141 -18.62 -11.62 23.63
C LEU A 141 -19.56 -11.83 24.83
N ARG A 142 -20.40 -10.84 25.17
CA ARG A 142 -21.38 -10.90 26.27
C ARG A 142 -22.80 -11.17 25.77
N ASP A 143 -23.17 -10.56 24.65
CA ASP A 143 -24.50 -10.63 24.05
C ASP A 143 -24.35 -10.57 22.52
N ASP A 144 -25.02 -11.44 21.77
CA ASP A 144 -24.94 -11.52 20.30
C ASP A 144 -26.18 -10.99 19.58
N SER A 145 -26.77 -9.91 20.13
CA SER A 145 -27.91 -9.22 19.54
C SER A 145 -27.73 -8.82 18.07
N VAL A 146 -28.85 -8.73 17.35
CA VAL A 146 -28.91 -8.36 15.92
C VAL A 146 -28.16 -7.05 15.63
N THR A 147 -28.27 -6.05 16.52
CA THR A 147 -27.54 -4.79 16.39
C THR A 147 -26.02 -4.99 16.38
N LEU A 148 -25.49 -5.88 17.22
CA LEU A 148 -24.06 -6.19 17.26
C LEU A 148 -23.62 -7.01 16.06
N VAL A 149 -24.46 -7.94 15.58
CA VAL A 149 -24.24 -8.67 14.33
C VAL A 149 -24.11 -7.70 13.15
N LEU A 150 -25.05 -6.77 13.00
CA LEU A 150 -25.01 -5.77 11.92
C LEU A 150 -23.80 -4.84 12.06
N ALA A 151 -23.54 -4.33 13.27
CA ALA A 151 -22.41 -3.43 13.52
C ALA A 151 -21.06 -4.12 13.23
N LEU A 152 -20.88 -5.39 13.62
CA LEU A 152 -19.68 -6.15 13.32
C LEU A 152 -19.56 -6.42 11.82
N SER A 153 -20.64 -6.81 11.15
CA SER A 153 -20.61 -7.08 9.70
C SER A 153 -20.16 -5.86 8.89
N ILE A 154 -20.75 -4.70 9.19
CA ILE A 154 -20.39 -3.42 8.56
C ILE A 154 -18.95 -3.05 8.89
N THR A 155 -18.56 -3.14 10.15
CA THR A 155 -17.21 -2.74 10.58
C THR A 155 -16.14 -3.64 9.96
N ILE A 156 -16.36 -4.95 9.89
CA ILE A 156 -15.43 -5.89 9.27
C ILE A 156 -15.31 -5.61 7.76
N ALA A 157 -16.44 -5.38 7.08
CA ALA A 157 -16.42 -4.98 5.67
C ALA A 157 -15.63 -3.68 5.47
N CYS A 158 -15.84 -2.66 6.32
CA CYS A 158 -15.08 -1.41 6.27
C CYS A 158 -13.57 -1.59 6.57
N MET A 159 -13.20 -2.51 7.47
CA MET A 159 -11.79 -2.86 7.72
C MET A 159 -11.16 -3.46 6.47
N ILE A 160 -11.83 -4.42 5.83
CA ILE A 160 -11.36 -5.06 4.59
C ILE A 160 -11.31 -4.04 3.45
N TYR A 161 -12.29 -3.14 3.35
CA TYR A 161 -12.29 -2.03 2.38
C TYR A 161 -11.17 -1.00 2.63
N SER A 162 -10.59 -0.98 3.83
CA SER A 162 -9.48 -0.09 4.14
C SER A 162 -8.13 -0.72 3.80
N LYS A 163 -7.89 -1.97 4.23
CA LYS A 163 -6.63 -2.68 3.97
C LYS A 163 -6.80 -4.19 4.21
N TYR A 164 -6.24 -5.01 3.33
CA TYR A 164 -6.33 -6.49 3.41
C TYR A 164 -5.71 -7.10 4.67
N HIS A 165 -4.92 -6.35 5.44
CA HIS A 165 -4.42 -6.77 6.75
C HIS A 165 -5.56 -7.07 7.74
N ALA A 166 -6.78 -6.59 7.47
CA ALA A 166 -7.98 -6.99 8.19
C ALA A 166 -8.16 -8.52 8.25
N PHE A 167 -7.81 -9.27 7.20
CA PHE A 167 -7.90 -10.73 7.22
C PHE A 167 -6.98 -11.37 8.26
N ILE A 168 -5.79 -10.81 8.48
CA ILE A 168 -4.84 -11.26 9.52
C ILE A 168 -5.43 -11.00 10.91
N ILE A 169 -6.14 -9.88 11.11
CA ILE A 169 -6.86 -9.59 12.37
C ILE A 169 -7.92 -10.67 12.62
N LEU A 170 -8.77 -10.93 11.62
CA LEU A 170 -9.84 -11.93 11.72
C LEU A 170 -9.29 -13.33 11.99
N LEU A 171 -8.17 -13.69 11.39
CA LEU A 171 -7.45 -14.93 11.67
C LEU A 171 -7.08 -15.01 13.16
N PHE A 172 -6.45 -13.98 13.74
CA PHE A 172 -6.06 -14.01 15.15
C PHE A 172 -7.24 -13.91 16.12
N VAL A 173 -8.35 -13.28 15.72
CA VAL A 173 -9.62 -13.34 16.46
C VAL A 173 -10.15 -14.76 16.50
N PHE A 174 -10.17 -15.45 15.36
CA PHE A 174 -10.60 -16.84 15.27
C PHE A 174 -9.68 -17.77 16.08
N LEU A 175 -8.36 -17.65 15.96
CA LEU A 175 -7.41 -18.46 16.72
C LEU A 175 -7.52 -18.23 18.24
N ALA A 176 -7.80 -17.00 18.67
CA ALA A 176 -8.01 -16.71 20.09
C ALA A 176 -9.30 -17.33 20.63
N ASN A 177 -10.34 -17.42 19.79
CA ASN A 177 -11.69 -17.83 20.16
C ASN A 177 -12.34 -18.70 19.08
N PHE A 178 -11.80 -19.91 18.85
CA PHE A 178 -12.31 -20.81 17.81
C PHE A 178 -13.79 -21.17 18.00
N LYS A 179 -14.28 -21.14 19.25
CA LYS A 179 -15.67 -21.48 19.61
C LYS A 179 -16.71 -20.58 18.92
N LEU A 180 -16.31 -19.45 18.33
CA LEU A 180 -17.18 -18.57 17.55
C LEU A 180 -17.91 -19.29 16.42
N VAL A 181 -17.28 -20.28 15.77
CA VAL A 181 -17.89 -21.00 14.63
C VAL A 181 -19.13 -21.80 15.00
N PHE A 182 -19.31 -22.12 16.28
CA PHE A 182 -20.51 -22.80 16.76
C PHE A 182 -21.68 -21.85 17.02
N LYS A 183 -21.47 -20.53 16.94
CA LYS A 183 -22.56 -19.54 17.06
C LYS A 183 -23.22 -19.29 15.71
N LYS A 184 -24.57 -19.32 15.67
CA LYS A 184 -25.33 -18.93 14.46
C LYS A 184 -25.06 -17.48 14.04
N SER A 185 -24.93 -16.60 15.03
CA SER A 185 -24.60 -15.18 14.85
C SER A 185 -23.25 -14.97 14.15
N PHE A 186 -22.26 -15.84 14.34
CA PHE A 186 -20.97 -15.78 13.61
C PHE A 186 -21.16 -15.97 12.11
N TRP A 187 -21.92 -16.97 11.68
CA TRP A 187 -22.18 -17.24 10.27
C TRP A 187 -23.04 -16.14 9.62
N LEU A 188 -23.94 -15.53 10.40
CA LEU A 188 -24.69 -14.36 9.95
C LEU A 188 -23.77 -13.15 9.74
N ILE A 189 -22.83 -12.89 10.66
CA ILE A 189 -21.81 -11.84 10.47
C ILE A 189 -20.98 -12.11 9.22
N PHE A 190 -20.51 -13.36 9.04
CA PHE A 190 -19.73 -13.76 7.87
C PHE A 190 -20.50 -13.51 6.58
N SER A 191 -21.73 -14.01 6.48
CA SER A 191 -22.56 -13.91 5.27
C SER A 191 -22.89 -12.46 4.92
N LEU A 192 -23.25 -11.64 5.92
CA LEU A 192 -23.50 -10.21 5.71
C LEU A 192 -22.24 -9.45 5.32
N THR A 193 -21.09 -9.81 5.86
CA THR A 193 -19.80 -9.21 5.47
C THR A 193 -19.49 -9.51 4.01
N ILE A 194 -19.66 -10.77 3.56
CA ILE A 194 -19.46 -11.15 2.16
C ILE A 194 -20.44 -10.41 1.25
N LEU A 195 -21.71 -10.30 1.64
CA LEU A 195 -22.70 -9.52 0.91
C LEU A 195 -22.23 -8.07 0.74
N LEU A 196 -21.77 -7.43 1.81
CA LEU A 196 -21.25 -6.06 1.77
C LEU A 196 -19.98 -5.92 0.92
N LEU A 197 -19.15 -6.96 0.82
CA LEU A 197 -17.92 -6.99 0.00
C LEU A 197 -18.15 -7.34 -1.47
N THR A 198 -19.37 -7.75 -1.83
CA THR A 198 -19.74 -8.16 -3.21
C THR A 198 -19.24 -7.20 -4.30
N PRO A 199 -19.39 -5.86 -4.21
CA PRO A 199 -18.96 -5.01 -5.31
C PRO A 199 -17.44 -4.99 -5.50
N HIS A 200 -16.65 -5.15 -4.43
CA HIS A 200 -15.20 -5.31 -4.56
C HIS A 200 -14.80 -6.68 -5.08
N ILE A 201 -15.49 -7.75 -4.69
CA ILE A 201 -15.27 -9.09 -5.23
C ILE A 201 -15.53 -9.08 -6.74
N ILE A 202 -16.66 -8.51 -7.18
CA ILE A 202 -16.98 -8.38 -8.61
C ILE A 202 -15.92 -7.55 -9.34
N TRP A 203 -15.43 -6.47 -8.71
CA TRP A 203 -14.37 -5.66 -9.29
C TRP A 203 -13.06 -6.44 -9.46
N GLN A 204 -12.64 -7.23 -8.46
CA GLN A 204 -11.46 -8.09 -8.57
C GLN A 204 -11.60 -9.07 -9.73
N ILE A 205 -12.75 -9.74 -9.86
CA ILE A 205 -13.02 -10.70 -10.94
C ILE A 205 -12.93 -10.01 -12.31
N LYS A 206 -13.54 -8.83 -12.46
CA LYS A 206 -13.55 -8.09 -13.74
C LYS A 206 -12.20 -7.50 -14.16
N ASN A 207 -11.21 -7.47 -13.26
CA ASN A 207 -9.88 -6.89 -13.52
C ASN A 207 -8.76 -7.93 -13.38
N ASP A 208 -9.09 -9.23 -13.37
CA ASP A 208 -8.13 -10.34 -13.26
C ASP A 208 -7.35 -10.37 -11.94
N TYR A 209 -8.04 -10.06 -10.84
CA TYR A 209 -7.57 -10.17 -9.45
C TYR A 209 -6.25 -9.42 -9.16
N PRO A 210 -6.11 -8.15 -9.56
CA PRO A 210 -4.83 -7.46 -9.55
C PRO A 210 -4.22 -7.38 -8.14
N SER A 211 -5.05 -7.17 -7.12
CA SER A 211 -4.57 -7.12 -5.73
C SER A 211 -4.17 -8.47 -5.17
N PHE A 212 -4.88 -9.55 -5.54
CA PHE A 212 -4.54 -10.88 -5.05
C PHE A 212 -3.21 -11.35 -5.63
N ILE A 213 -3.03 -11.18 -6.95
CA ILE A 213 -1.76 -11.48 -7.62
C ILE A 213 -0.64 -10.65 -7.00
N TYR A 214 -0.89 -9.36 -6.76
CA TYR A 214 0.09 -8.48 -6.16
C TYR A 214 0.56 -8.98 -4.79
N HIS A 215 -0.36 -9.27 -3.87
CA HIS A 215 -0.02 -9.66 -2.49
C HIS A 215 0.47 -11.09 -2.32
N LEU A 216 0.09 -12.03 -3.20
CA LEU A 216 0.48 -13.44 -3.10
C LEU A 216 1.76 -13.78 -3.87
N ASP A 217 1.98 -13.15 -5.03
CA ASP A 217 2.95 -13.65 -6.01
C ASP A 217 4.04 -12.62 -6.35
N THR A 218 3.69 -11.34 -6.53
CA THR A 218 4.67 -10.33 -6.99
C THR A 218 5.60 -9.79 -5.90
N ARG A 219 5.27 -10.03 -4.62
CA ARG A 219 6.07 -9.57 -3.47
C ARG A 219 7.14 -10.57 -3.03
N ALA A 220 7.11 -11.80 -3.54
CA ALA A 220 8.10 -12.79 -3.20
C ALA A 220 9.43 -12.46 -3.89
N SER A 221 10.46 -12.20 -3.10
CA SER A 221 11.83 -11.92 -3.56
C SER A 221 12.83 -12.96 -3.06
N GLY A 222 12.35 -14.02 -2.37
CA GLY A 222 13.17 -15.01 -1.70
C GLY A 222 13.67 -14.55 -0.33
N PHE A 223 14.31 -15.49 0.38
CA PHE A 223 14.80 -15.27 1.73
C PHE A 223 16.03 -14.37 1.76
N ASN A 224 16.02 -13.38 2.65
CA ASN A 224 17.18 -12.55 2.95
C ASN A 224 17.22 -12.25 4.45
N LEU A 225 18.31 -12.64 5.11
CA LEU A 225 18.51 -12.42 6.55
C LEU A 225 18.43 -10.94 6.95
N ASN A 226 18.88 -10.02 6.09
CA ASN A 226 18.81 -8.59 6.38
C ASN A 226 17.37 -8.12 6.48
N ASN A 227 16.46 -8.61 5.63
CA ASN A 227 15.03 -8.28 5.72
C ASN A 227 14.44 -8.70 7.07
N LEU A 228 14.86 -9.86 7.59
CA LEU A 228 14.42 -10.34 8.90
C LEU A 228 14.94 -9.46 10.03
N PHE A 229 16.23 -9.11 10.04
CA PHE A 229 16.82 -8.25 11.06
C PHE A 229 16.26 -6.83 11.01
N GLU A 230 16.14 -6.24 9.82
CA GLU A 230 15.48 -4.93 9.61
C GLU A 230 14.07 -4.94 10.18
N PHE A 231 13.30 -6.00 9.91
CA PHE A 231 11.93 -6.12 10.42
C PHE A 231 11.91 -6.21 11.95
N ILE A 232 12.71 -7.10 12.56
CA ILE A 232 12.74 -7.29 14.02
C ILE A 232 13.16 -6.01 14.74
N ILE A 233 14.25 -5.36 14.29
CA ILE A 233 14.72 -4.09 14.86
C ILE A 233 13.66 -3.01 14.66
N GLY A 234 13.05 -2.95 13.48
CA GLY A 234 11.93 -2.06 13.19
C GLY A 234 10.77 -2.24 14.16
N GLN A 235 10.36 -3.48 14.45
CA GLN A 235 9.28 -3.74 15.40
C GLN A 235 9.61 -3.34 16.84
N ILE A 236 10.87 -3.46 17.26
CA ILE A 236 11.32 -2.96 18.57
C ILE A 236 11.21 -1.44 18.62
N VAL A 237 11.74 -0.73 17.63
CA VAL A 237 11.70 0.74 17.58
C VAL A 237 10.26 1.26 17.49
N LEU A 238 9.40 0.62 16.69
CA LEU A 238 8.01 1.03 16.50
C LEU A 238 7.10 0.68 17.70
N ALA A 239 7.47 -0.31 18.53
CA ALA A 239 6.84 -0.54 19.84
C ALA A 239 7.23 0.52 20.89
N GLY A 240 8.12 1.45 20.54
CA GLY A 240 8.61 2.54 21.37
C GLY A 240 10.12 2.65 21.25
N PRO A 241 10.69 3.78 20.78
CA PRO A 241 12.12 3.90 20.48
C PRO A 241 13.04 3.47 21.61
N LEU A 242 12.64 3.73 22.86
CA LEU A 242 13.39 3.32 24.06
C LEU A 242 12.65 2.29 24.91
N SER A 243 11.33 2.17 24.77
CA SER A 243 10.51 1.25 25.59
C SER A 243 10.19 -0.08 24.90
N GLY A 244 10.52 -0.24 23.62
CA GLY A 244 10.00 -1.30 22.76
C GLY A 244 10.22 -2.72 23.27
N ILE A 245 11.46 -3.04 23.69
CA ILE A 245 11.80 -4.37 24.25
C ILE A 245 10.92 -4.67 25.46
N LEU A 246 10.79 -3.70 26.38
CA LEU A 246 10.01 -3.88 27.60
C LEU A 246 8.51 -3.97 27.29
N VAL A 247 7.99 -3.16 26.37
CA VAL A 247 6.58 -3.22 25.92
C VAL A 247 6.24 -4.59 25.34
N ILE A 248 7.09 -5.13 24.46
CA ILE A 248 6.92 -6.46 23.86
C ILE A 248 7.01 -7.54 24.94
N TYR A 249 8.03 -7.48 25.80
CA TYR A 249 8.21 -8.41 26.91
C TYR A 249 6.99 -8.47 27.83
N LEU A 250 6.47 -7.31 28.24
CA LEU A 250 5.28 -7.23 29.08
C LEU A 250 4.09 -7.86 28.37
N THR A 251 3.85 -7.52 27.10
CA THR A 251 2.77 -8.13 26.32
C THR A 251 2.85 -9.65 26.26
N ILE A 252 4.04 -10.21 26.06
CA ILE A 252 4.27 -11.67 26.05
C ILE A 252 3.95 -12.27 27.43
N LYS A 253 4.39 -11.63 28.52
CA LYS A 253 4.17 -12.11 29.90
C LYS A 253 2.75 -11.89 30.41
N TYR A 254 1.93 -11.09 29.73
CA TYR A 254 0.57 -10.80 30.16
C TYR A 254 -0.29 -12.06 30.22
N ARG A 255 -0.93 -12.28 31.37
CA ARG A 255 -1.93 -13.34 31.55
C ARG A 255 -3.30 -12.73 31.34
N ALA A 256 -3.86 -12.98 30.16
CA ALA A 256 -5.21 -12.53 29.80
C ALA A 256 -6.24 -13.10 30.77
N GLN A 257 -7.12 -12.22 31.27
CA GLN A 257 -8.15 -12.56 32.26
C GLN A 257 -9.46 -13.00 31.60
N ASP A 258 -9.72 -12.56 30.37
CA ASP A 258 -10.92 -12.90 29.63
C ASP A 258 -10.61 -13.17 28.13
N THR A 259 -11.62 -13.63 27.39
CA THR A 259 -11.52 -13.91 25.95
C THR A 259 -11.15 -12.67 25.12
N PHE A 260 -11.58 -11.48 25.57
CA PHE A 260 -11.29 -10.23 24.87
C PHE A 260 -9.80 -9.88 24.98
N GLU A 261 -9.23 -9.94 26.18
CA GLU A 261 -7.80 -9.74 26.42
C GLU A 261 -6.95 -10.82 25.75
N LYS A 262 -7.41 -12.08 25.73
CA LYS A 262 -6.75 -13.15 24.98
C LYS A 262 -6.70 -12.81 23.49
N THR A 263 -7.80 -12.30 22.94
CA THR A 263 -7.88 -11.87 21.53
C THR A 263 -6.92 -10.72 21.24
N LEU A 264 -6.87 -9.70 22.09
CA LEU A 264 -5.91 -8.60 21.93
C LEU A 264 -4.45 -9.09 21.95
N LYS A 265 -4.11 -9.98 22.88
CA LYS A 265 -2.76 -10.56 22.95
C LYS A 265 -2.41 -11.35 21.68
N TYR A 266 -3.36 -12.13 21.15
CA TYR A 266 -3.18 -12.89 19.91
C TYR A 266 -2.99 -11.97 18.71
N ILE A 267 -3.75 -10.87 18.62
CA ILE A 267 -3.57 -9.88 17.55
C ILE A 267 -2.19 -9.20 17.68
N ALA A 268 -1.82 -8.76 18.89
CA ALA A 268 -0.56 -8.05 19.13
C ALA A 268 0.66 -8.90 18.75
N ILE A 269 0.76 -10.12 19.29
CA ILE A 269 1.91 -11.01 19.08
C ILE A 269 1.81 -11.76 17.75
N GLY A 270 0.60 -12.17 17.36
CA GLY A 270 0.36 -12.92 16.14
C GLY A 270 0.80 -12.16 14.89
N PHE A 271 0.53 -10.86 14.81
CA PHE A 271 1.01 -10.03 13.69
C PHE A 271 2.53 -10.03 13.57
N TYR A 272 3.24 -9.97 14.70
CA TYR A 272 4.71 -9.96 14.69
C TYR A 272 5.22 -11.31 14.19
N LEU A 273 4.65 -12.42 14.69
CA LEU A 273 5.01 -13.77 14.26
C LEU A 273 4.68 -14.02 12.79
N PHE A 274 3.51 -13.56 12.33
CA PHE A 274 3.09 -13.69 10.94
C PHE A 274 4.08 -13.02 10.00
N PHE A 275 4.50 -11.78 10.29
CA PHE A 275 5.43 -11.06 9.42
C PHE A 275 6.88 -11.50 9.57
N ILE A 276 7.31 -11.98 10.74
CA ILE A 276 8.60 -12.68 10.89
C ILE A 276 8.64 -13.89 9.96
N PHE A 277 7.57 -14.68 9.92
CA PHE A 277 7.46 -15.82 9.01
C PHE A 277 7.40 -15.35 7.55
N TYR A 278 6.66 -14.28 7.25
CA TYR A 278 6.57 -13.74 5.90
C TYR A 278 7.91 -13.19 5.38
N CYS A 279 8.82 -12.73 6.25
CA CYS A 279 10.17 -12.32 5.86
C CYS A 279 10.98 -13.44 5.16
N ILE A 280 10.56 -14.71 5.27
CA ILE A 280 11.12 -15.82 4.50
C ILE A 280 10.89 -15.62 3.00
N ASN A 281 9.77 -15.01 2.61
CA ASN A 281 9.39 -14.85 1.22
C ASN A 281 9.81 -13.50 0.62
N GLY A 282 10.10 -12.48 1.44
CA GLY A 282 10.56 -11.19 0.93
C GLY A 282 10.57 -10.10 1.98
N ARG A 283 10.85 -8.86 1.55
CA ARG A 283 10.92 -7.72 2.47
C ARG A 283 9.53 -7.32 2.97
N VAL A 284 9.42 -7.09 4.27
CA VAL A 284 8.21 -6.59 4.94
C VAL A 284 8.47 -5.18 5.45
N GLU A 285 7.57 -4.25 5.13
CA GLU A 285 7.67 -2.90 5.66
C GLU A 285 7.24 -2.88 7.14
N ALA A 286 8.05 -2.24 7.98
CA ALA A 286 7.86 -2.28 9.42
C ALA A 286 6.50 -1.72 9.89
N HIS A 287 5.89 -0.79 9.12
CA HIS A 287 4.59 -0.20 9.43
C HIS A 287 3.40 -1.14 9.20
N TRP A 288 3.57 -2.31 8.59
CA TRP A 288 2.47 -3.26 8.35
C TRP A 288 1.84 -3.82 9.63
N THR A 289 2.52 -3.67 10.77
CA THR A 289 2.01 -3.99 12.11
C THR A 289 1.26 -2.83 12.78
N SER A 290 0.96 -1.74 12.06
CA SER A 290 0.24 -0.57 12.60
C SER A 290 -1.03 -0.96 13.35
N VAL A 291 -1.85 -1.85 12.78
CA VAL A 291 -3.12 -2.24 13.42
C VAL A 291 -2.92 -3.06 14.70
N SER A 292 -1.89 -3.91 14.76
CA SER A 292 -1.59 -4.70 15.97
C SER A 292 -1.01 -3.85 17.09
N THR A 293 -0.40 -2.70 16.76
CA THR A 293 0.10 -1.71 17.73
C THR A 293 -1.00 -1.25 18.68
N ILE A 294 -2.26 -1.14 18.23
CA ILE A 294 -3.40 -0.79 19.10
C ILE A 294 -3.60 -1.87 20.18
N ALA A 295 -3.58 -3.15 19.79
CA ALA A 295 -3.74 -4.25 20.72
C ALA A 295 -2.54 -4.38 21.66
N LEU A 296 -1.34 -4.13 21.14
CA LEU A 296 -0.09 -4.06 21.90
C LEU A 296 -0.21 -3.01 23.01
N ILE A 297 -0.56 -1.76 22.67
CA ILE A 297 -0.74 -0.64 23.62
C ILE A 297 -1.72 -1.00 24.74
N ILE A 298 -2.90 -1.55 24.39
CA ILE A 298 -3.94 -1.85 25.39
C ILE A 298 -3.44 -2.91 26.39
N ILE A 299 -2.79 -3.96 25.91
CA ILE A 299 -2.32 -5.07 26.75
C ILE A 299 -1.09 -4.68 27.56
N SER A 300 -0.09 -4.06 26.93
CA SER A 300 1.13 -3.64 27.61
C SER A 300 0.85 -2.60 28.68
N TYR A 301 -0.05 -1.63 28.43
CA TYR A 301 -0.40 -0.62 29.42
C TYR A 301 -1.04 -1.22 30.68
N LYS A 302 -1.95 -2.20 30.49
CA LYS A 302 -2.55 -2.95 31.61
C LYS A 302 -1.50 -3.67 32.47
N GLN A 303 -0.40 -4.11 31.87
CA GLN A 303 0.66 -4.78 32.61
C GLN A 303 1.66 -3.82 33.25
N VAL A 304 2.06 -2.75 32.55
CA VAL A 304 2.96 -1.71 33.08
C VAL A 304 2.44 -1.23 34.44
N LYS A 305 1.12 -1.04 34.55
CA LYS A 305 0.42 -0.69 35.80
C LYS A 305 0.75 -1.57 37.01
N ASN A 306 1.04 -2.85 36.80
CA ASN A 306 1.27 -3.81 37.87
C ASN A 306 2.75 -3.88 38.30
N ILE A 307 3.61 -3.00 37.76
CA ILE A 307 5.04 -2.95 38.05
C ILE A 307 5.32 -1.84 39.05
N SER A 308 6.08 -2.16 40.11
CA SER A 308 6.49 -1.21 41.17
C SER A 308 7.34 -0.03 40.68
N LEU A 309 7.89 -0.09 39.48
CA LEU A 309 8.78 0.90 38.88
C LEU A 309 8.11 1.75 37.78
N THR A 310 6.79 1.85 37.78
CA THR A 310 6.02 2.57 36.74
C THR A 310 6.51 4.01 36.56
N ASP A 311 6.76 4.76 37.64
CA ASP A 311 7.23 6.15 37.52
C ASP A 311 8.61 6.25 36.86
N LYS A 312 9.53 5.32 37.17
CA LYS A 312 10.84 5.24 36.51
C LYS A 312 10.70 4.87 35.04
N PHE A 313 9.81 3.93 34.71
CA PHE A 313 9.51 3.56 33.32
C PHE A 313 9.05 4.78 32.51
N PHE A 314 8.14 5.59 33.05
CA PHE A 314 7.71 6.81 32.38
C PHE A 314 8.83 7.85 32.25
N LYS A 315 9.54 8.11 33.35
CA LYS A 315 10.61 9.12 33.41
C LYS A 315 11.76 8.83 32.44
N TYR A 316 12.20 7.57 32.38
CA TYR A 316 13.42 7.20 31.64
C TYR A 316 13.16 6.66 30.24
N LEU A 317 11.97 6.13 29.94
CA LEU A 317 11.68 5.52 28.63
C LEU A 317 10.58 6.26 27.86
N ILE A 318 9.45 6.56 28.50
CA ILE A 318 8.29 7.17 27.80
C ILE A 318 8.55 8.64 27.43
N TYR A 319 8.90 9.50 28.40
CA TYR A 319 9.12 10.92 28.09
C TYR A 319 10.26 11.14 27.09
N PRO A 320 11.42 10.46 27.21
CA PRO A 320 12.47 10.60 26.19
C PRO A 320 12.05 10.03 24.82
N SER A 321 11.24 8.96 24.76
CA SER A 321 10.69 8.47 23.49
C SER A 321 9.78 9.50 22.81
N ILE A 322 8.91 10.16 23.58
CA ILE A 322 8.06 11.25 23.06
C ILE A 322 8.95 12.39 22.54
N PHE A 323 9.96 12.79 23.30
CA PHE A 323 10.90 13.82 22.87
C PHE A 323 11.56 13.47 21.53
N LEU A 324 12.09 12.25 21.38
CA LEU A 324 12.69 11.77 20.12
C LEU A 324 11.69 11.79 18.96
N ILE A 325 10.44 11.37 19.19
CA ILE A 325 9.38 11.39 18.18
C ILE A 325 9.06 12.84 17.76
N PHE A 326 9.00 13.78 18.70
CA PHE A 326 8.78 15.20 18.39
C PHE A 326 9.97 15.82 17.64
N CYS A 327 11.21 15.47 17.99
CA CYS A 327 12.39 15.85 17.20
C CYS A 327 12.28 15.34 15.76
N ALA A 328 11.91 14.06 15.56
CA ALA A 328 11.70 13.50 14.24
C ALA A 328 10.60 14.24 13.48
N ARG A 329 9.50 14.61 14.14
CA ARG A 329 8.42 15.41 13.54
C ARG A 329 8.89 16.80 13.09
N ILE A 330 9.74 17.46 13.87
CA ILE A 330 10.34 18.76 13.51
C ILE A 330 11.21 18.62 12.24
N VAL A 331 11.97 17.53 12.11
CA VAL A 331 12.77 17.26 10.91
C VAL A 331 11.90 17.15 9.65
N LEU A 332 10.69 16.61 9.77
CA LEU A 332 9.73 16.46 8.67
C LEU A 332 9.02 17.77 8.28
N VAL A 333 9.23 18.88 9.00
CA VAL A 333 8.58 20.17 8.69
C VAL A 333 9.33 20.88 7.57
N GLY A 334 8.61 21.18 6.48
CA GLY A 334 9.05 21.98 5.35
C GLY A 334 10.38 21.54 4.77
N ASN A 335 11.19 22.52 4.35
CA ASN A 335 12.51 22.31 3.74
C ASN A 335 13.65 22.73 4.67
N ASN A 336 13.40 22.80 5.98
CA ASN A 336 14.36 23.30 6.97
C ASN A 336 15.59 22.39 7.17
N PHE A 337 15.49 21.14 6.73
CA PHE A 337 16.53 20.12 6.84
C PHE A 337 16.72 19.44 5.48
N SER A 338 17.94 18.95 5.23
CA SER A 338 18.33 18.28 3.98
C SER A 338 17.40 17.13 3.61
N GLU A 339 17.06 17.03 2.32
CA GLU A 339 16.29 15.91 1.77
C GLU A 339 17.08 14.59 1.77
N GLU A 340 18.40 14.64 1.95
CA GLU A 340 19.27 13.45 2.08
C GLU A 340 19.05 12.71 3.41
N LEU A 341 18.46 13.36 4.41
CA LEU A 341 18.08 12.70 5.66
C LEU A 341 17.09 11.57 5.36
N SER A 342 17.37 10.37 5.87
CA SER A 342 16.57 9.17 5.63
C SER A 342 15.07 9.36 5.91
N LEU A 343 14.73 10.14 6.95
CA LEU A 343 13.35 10.48 7.31
C LEU A 343 12.63 11.34 6.25
N LYS A 344 13.36 12.16 5.49
CA LYS A 344 12.79 13.08 4.48
C LYS A 344 12.81 12.54 3.06
N LYS A 345 13.52 11.44 2.81
CA LYS A 345 13.72 10.87 1.47
C LYS A 345 12.43 10.60 0.67
N ASN A 346 11.31 10.38 1.35
CA ASN A 346 10.00 10.11 0.73
C ASN A 346 9.05 11.32 0.72
N PHE A 347 9.52 12.49 1.17
CA PHE A 347 8.77 13.73 1.25
C PHE A 347 9.37 14.75 0.29
N MET A 348 8.66 15.04 -0.79
CA MET A 348 9.19 15.88 -1.86
C MET A 348 8.44 17.21 -1.95
N ASN A 349 9.17 18.30 -2.18
CA ASN A 349 8.56 19.56 -2.54
C ASN A 349 8.03 19.51 -3.98
N MET A 350 6.74 19.20 -4.10
CA MET A 350 6.06 18.93 -5.35
C MET A 350 6.11 20.08 -6.35
N ASP A 351 5.98 21.33 -5.90
CA ASP A 351 5.91 22.48 -6.80
C ASP A 351 7.28 22.84 -7.38
N ASN A 352 8.33 22.75 -6.56
CA ASN A 352 9.69 22.99 -7.05
C ASN A 352 10.08 21.96 -8.11
N TRP A 353 9.83 20.68 -7.84
CA TRP A 353 10.20 19.61 -8.75
C TRP A 353 9.35 19.60 -10.03
N SER A 354 8.04 19.84 -9.94
CA SER A 354 7.17 19.86 -11.12
C SER A 354 7.48 21.05 -12.05
N ASN A 355 7.74 22.24 -11.50
CA ASN A 355 8.08 23.43 -12.29
C ASN A 355 9.48 23.34 -12.92
N GLU A 356 10.42 22.68 -12.24
CA GLU A 356 11.73 22.37 -12.82
C GLU A 356 11.57 21.43 -14.02
N LEU A 357 10.79 20.37 -13.85
CA LEU A 357 10.54 19.41 -14.92
C LEU A 357 9.80 20.04 -16.13
N ASP A 358 8.84 20.95 -15.90
CA ASP A 358 8.21 21.75 -16.97
C ASP A 358 9.25 22.55 -17.78
N SER A 359 10.21 23.16 -17.07
CA SER A 359 11.25 23.99 -17.69
C SER A 359 12.17 23.14 -18.58
N ILE A 360 12.49 21.91 -18.14
CA ILE A 360 13.27 20.94 -18.92
C ILE A 360 12.48 20.44 -20.14
N ALA A 361 11.18 20.20 -19.99
CA ALA A 361 10.31 19.74 -21.07
C ALA A 361 10.04 20.81 -22.16
N LYS A 362 10.35 22.08 -21.89
CA LYS A 362 10.23 23.22 -22.83
C LYS A 362 8.83 23.30 -23.46
N GLY A 363 7.79 23.08 -22.65
CA GLY A 363 6.39 23.13 -23.07
C GLY A 363 5.87 21.91 -23.85
N ASN A 364 6.68 20.86 -24.03
CA ASN A 364 6.22 19.60 -24.62
C ASN A 364 5.50 18.74 -23.57
N ASP A 365 4.61 17.86 -24.04
CA ASP A 365 3.97 16.85 -23.20
C ASP A 365 5.03 15.94 -22.54
N ILE A 366 4.82 15.57 -21.27
CA ILE A 366 5.80 14.78 -20.51
C ILE A 366 5.30 13.34 -20.40
N LEU A 367 6.13 12.40 -20.84
CA LEU A 367 5.93 10.96 -20.70
C LEU A 367 6.79 10.45 -19.54
N PHE A 368 6.14 10.00 -18.47
CA PHE A 368 6.85 9.39 -17.35
C PHE A 368 7.20 7.93 -17.67
N THR A 369 8.50 7.61 -17.70
CA THR A 369 8.97 6.24 -17.97
C THR A 369 9.63 5.56 -16.78
N ASN A 370 9.78 6.28 -15.66
CA ASN A 370 10.53 5.81 -14.49
C ASN A 370 9.65 5.13 -13.44
N LYS A 371 9.46 5.77 -12.30
CA LYS A 371 8.79 5.20 -11.13
C LYS A 371 7.40 5.81 -10.99
N TYR A 372 6.43 4.99 -10.60
CA TYR A 372 5.05 5.43 -10.40
C TYR A 372 4.93 6.60 -9.40
N GLN A 373 5.85 6.72 -8.44
CA GLN A 373 5.87 7.85 -7.50
C GLN A 373 6.05 9.19 -8.21
N ASN A 374 6.92 9.26 -9.23
CA ASN A 374 7.25 10.50 -9.92
C ASN A 374 6.04 11.06 -10.66
N VAL A 375 5.36 10.23 -11.47
CA VAL A 375 4.12 10.64 -12.14
C VAL A 375 3.03 10.99 -11.13
N SER A 376 2.97 10.31 -9.97
CA SER A 376 1.98 10.59 -8.93
C SER A 376 2.14 12.00 -8.34
N ILE A 377 3.37 12.37 -7.96
CA ILE A 377 3.67 13.70 -7.40
C ILE A 377 3.42 14.79 -8.43
N TYR A 378 3.88 14.55 -9.66
CA TYR A 378 3.72 15.53 -10.73
C TYR A 378 2.24 15.75 -11.03
N SER A 379 1.48 14.65 -11.18
CA SER A 379 0.04 14.70 -11.38
C SER A 379 -0.67 15.43 -10.25
N TYR A 380 -0.27 15.16 -9.00
CA TYR A 380 -0.78 15.86 -7.84
C TYR A 380 -0.50 17.37 -7.93
N SER A 381 0.76 17.79 -8.12
CA SER A 381 1.14 19.21 -8.19
C SER A 381 0.38 19.97 -9.28
N LYS A 382 0.13 19.32 -10.42
CA LYS A 382 -0.63 19.90 -11.54
C LYS A 382 -2.14 19.69 -11.44
N ASN A 383 -2.63 19.05 -10.37
CA ASN A 383 -4.02 18.65 -10.16
C ASN A 383 -4.68 17.96 -11.37
N LYS A 384 -3.90 17.14 -12.09
CA LYS A 384 -4.34 16.49 -13.32
C LYS A 384 -3.66 15.13 -13.45
N LEU A 385 -4.37 14.13 -13.97
CA LEU A 385 -3.76 12.83 -14.31
C LEU A 385 -2.88 12.98 -15.54
N TYR A 386 -1.61 12.55 -15.43
CA TYR A 386 -0.69 12.50 -16.56
C TYR A 386 -0.51 11.06 -17.08
N PRO A 387 -0.48 10.88 -18.41
CA PRO A 387 -0.09 9.62 -19.01
C PRO A 387 1.35 9.22 -18.72
N SER A 388 1.62 7.93 -18.79
CA SER A 388 2.93 7.34 -18.49
C SER A 388 3.04 5.95 -19.07
N ALA A 389 4.25 5.58 -19.46
CA ALA A 389 4.60 4.26 -19.95
C ALA A 389 5.86 3.81 -19.22
N LEU A 390 5.68 3.12 -18.08
CA LEU A 390 6.79 2.77 -17.19
C LEU A 390 7.71 1.75 -17.85
N LYS A 391 9.02 1.85 -17.62
CA LYS A 391 10.00 0.91 -18.17
C LYS A 391 9.79 -0.51 -17.69
N THR A 392 10.20 -1.46 -18.52
CA THR A 392 10.39 -2.86 -18.10
C THR A 392 11.32 -2.95 -16.89
N GLY A 393 11.06 -3.89 -15.98
CA GLY A 393 11.81 -4.01 -14.72
C GLY A 393 11.43 -3.02 -13.60
N THR A 394 10.62 -1.99 -13.89
CA THR A 394 10.03 -1.16 -12.82
C THR A 394 8.87 -1.90 -12.14
N ARG A 395 8.56 -1.54 -10.88
CA ARG A 395 7.44 -2.16 -10.15
C ARG A 395 6.12 -1.83 -10.86
N PHE A 396 5.34 -2.86 -11.20
CA PHE A 396 3.97 -2.71 -11.68
C PHE A 396 3.10 -2.03 -10.62
N SER A 397 2.19 -1.17 -11.07
CA SER A 397 1.39 -0.26 -10.24
C SER A 397 0.02 0.03 -10.86
N GLN A 398 -0.79 0.84 -10.16
CA GLN A 398 -2.07 1.33 -10.67
C GLN A 398 -1.92 2.16 -11.95
N ILE A 399 -0.75 2.78 -12.14
CA ILE A 399 -0.44 3.54 -13.34
C ILE A 399 -0.51 2.66 -14.58
N ASP A 400 0.06 1.45 -14.52
CA ASP A 400 0.03 0.48 -15.61
C ASP A 400 -1.41 0.05 -15.96
N LEU A 401 -2.34 0.10 -15.00
CA LEU A 401 -3.75 -0.20 -15.21
C LEU A 401 -4.55 0.95 -15.84
N PHE A 402 -4.09 2.21 -15.70
CA PHE A 402 -4.80 3.35 -16.28
C PHE A 402 -4.69 3.43 -17.80
N LYS A 403 -3.59 2.92 -18.39
CA LYS A 403 -3.47 2.76 -19.85
C LYS A 403 -3.80 4.06 -20.62
N MET A 404 -3.15 5.17 -20.25
CA MET A 404 -3.48 6.52 -20.75
C MET A 404 -2.49 7.08 -21.79
N ASP A 405 -1.37 6.42 -22.02
CA ASP A 405 -0.27 6.91 -22.87
C ASP A 405 -0.67 7.09 -24.35
N SER A 406 -1.72 6.42 -24.81
CA SER A 406 -2.32 6.65 -26.13
C SER A 406 -2.80 8.09 -26.40
N ILE A 407 -2.93 8.95 -25.39
CA ILE A 407 -3.20 10.39 -25.56
C ILE A 407 -2.02 11.13 -26.22
N TYR A 408 -0.82 10.55 -26.15
CA TYR A 408 0.40 11.09 -26.76
C TYR A 408 0.74 10.47 -28.11
N ASP A 409 -0.11 9.59 -28.65
CA ASP A 409 0.06 8.97 -29.96
C ASP A 409 0.21 10.04 -31.06
N GLY A 410 1.33 10.02 -31.80
CA GLY A 410 1.64 10.99 -32.85
C GLY A 410 2.28 12.30 -32.38
N LYS A 411 2.56 12.45 -31.07
CA LYS A 411 3.04 13.72 -30.50
C LYS A 411 4.52 13.68 -30.17
N LYS A 412 5.12 14.88 -30.19
CA LYS A 412 6.42 15.11 -29.56
C LYS A 412 6.28 15.15 -28.04
N VAL A 413 7.00 14.27 -27.35
CA VAL A 413 7.02 14.20 -25.88
C VAL A 413 8.42 14.26 -25.33
N PHE A 414 8.57 14.78 -24.11
CA PHE A 414 9.76 14.61 -23.31
C PHE A 414 9.60 13.36 -22.43
N ALA A 415 10.38 12.33 -22.72
CA ALA A 415 10.35 11.07 -21.97
C ALA A 415 11.34 11.15 -20.79
N LEU A 416 10.79 11.23 -19.58
CA LEU A 416 11.58 11.34 -18.34
C LEU A 416 12.29 10.02 -18.04
N ASP A 417 13.57 10.11 -17.70
CA ASP A 417 14.48 8.99 -17.42
C ASP A 417 14.68 8.09 -18.64
N PHE A 418 14.39 8.56 -19.86
CA PHE A 418 14.53 7.82 -21.10
C PHE A 418 15.64 8.42 -21.97
N GLY A 419 16.49 7.58 -22.56
CA GLY A 419 17.68 8.03 -23.29
C GLY A 419 18.60 8.93 -22.45
N ASN A 420 19.50 9.65 -23.11
CA ASN A 420 20.59 10.40 -22.47
C ASN A 420 20.81 11.79 -23.12
N ASP A 421 19.79 12.37 -23.76
CA ASP A 421 19.94 13.65 -24.48
C ASP A 421 20.10 14.84 -23.54
N ILE A 422 19.36 14.83 -22.42
CA ILE A 422 19.37 15.88 -21.40
C ILE A 422 19.67 15.23 -20.06
N PHE A 423 20.65 15.80 -19.36
CA PHE A 423 20.95 15.48 -17.97
C PHE A 423 20.79 16.73 -17.12
N TRP A 424 20.21 16.58 -15.93
CA TRP A 424 20.18 17.64 -14.95
C TRP A 424 20.17 17.08 -13.54
N LYS A 425 20.54 17.95 -12.59
CA LYS A 425 20.48 17.68 -11.17
C LYS A 425 19.39 18.57 -10.57
N SER A 426 18.33 17.94 -10.07
CA SER A 426 17.24 18.65 -9.40
C SER A 426 17.74 19.39 -8.18
N LYS A 427 17.00 20.42 -7.76
CA LYS A 427 17.35 21.23 -6.57
C LYS A 427 17.51 20.42 -5.28
N ASN A 428 16.92 19.24 -5.21
CA ASN A 428 17.07 18.29 -4.11
C ASN A 428 18.31 17.37 -4.21
N GLY A 429 19.18 17.61 -5.19
CA GLY A 429 20.39 16.81 -5.42
C GLY A 429 20.14 15.51 -6.19
N SER A 430 18.90 15.20 -6.58
CA SER A 430 18.62 14.02 -7.40
C SER A 430 19.03 14.24 -8.85
N GLU A 431 19.75 13.29 -9.42
CA GLU A 431 20.17 13.33 -10.81
C GLU A 431 19.12 12.64 -11.69
N HIS A 432 18.83 13.26 -12.84
CA HIS A 432 17.81 12.82 -13.77
C HIS A 432 18.33 12.95 -15.19
N CYS A 433 17.81 12.09 -16.08
CA CYS A 433 17.99 12.21 -17.51
C CYS A 433 16.64 12.21 -18.22
N GLY A 434 16.63 12.52 -19.52
CA GLY A 434 15.47 12.39 -20.38
C GLY A 434 15.81 12.77 -21.83
N SER A 435 14.93 12.37 -22.74
CA SER A 435 15.12 12.55 -24.19
C SER A 435 13.80 12.88 -24.86
N PHE A 436 13.86 13.55 -26.00
CA PHE A 436 12.66 13.86 -26.77
C PHE A 436 12.33 12.73 -27.74
N ILE A 437 11.08 12.29 -27.74
CA ILE A 437 10.54 11.38 -28.76
C ILE A 437 9.67 12.25 -29.66
N ASN A 438 10.07 12.45 -30.92
CA ASN A 438 9.40 13.39 -31.82
C ASN A 438 8.01 12.90 -32.27
N ASP A 439 7.85 11.59 -32.40
CA ASP A 439 6.62 10.94 -32.83
C ASP A 439 6.35 9.73 -31.93
N TYR A 440 5.78 9.97 -30.75
CA TYR A 440 5.55 8.91 -29.78
C TYR A 440 4.43 7.99 -30.24
N TYR A 441 4.72 6.70 -30.25
CA TYR A 441 3.79 5.67 -30.68
C TYR A 441 3.40 4.76 -29.52
N SER A 442 2.13 4.83 -29.15
CA SER A 442 1.61 4.10 -28.00
C SER A 442 1.03 2.76 -28.40
N TYR A 443 1.47 1.72 -27.68
CA TYR A 443 0.95 0.37 -27.81
C TYR A 443 -0.17 0.06 -26.80
N THR A 444 -0.75 1.08 -26.15
CA THR A 444 -1.89 0.88 -25.25
C THR A 444 -2.99 0.07 -25.94
N GLY A 445 -3.45 -0.99 -25.27
CA GLY A 445 -4.55 -1.84 -25.73
C GLY A 445 -4.09 -3.08 -26.49
N VAL A 446 -2.79 -3.22 -26.78
CA VAL A 446 -2.21 -4.49 -27.23
C VAL A 446 -1.96 -5.37 -26.01
N GLU A 447 -2.55 -6.55 -25.99
CA GLU A 447 -2.53 -7.48 -24.86
C GLU A 447 -2.29 -8.92 -25.32
N ILE A 448 -1.86 -9.76 -24.39
CA ILE A 448 -1.74 -11.21 -24.59
C ILE A 448 -2.88 -11.88 -23.81
N GLU A 449 -3.62 -12.76 -24.48
CA GLU A 449 -4.65 -13.60 -23.86
C GLU A 449 -4.49 -15.07 -24.26
N ASN A 450 -5.26 -15.95 -23.62
CA ASN A 450 -5.34 -17.38 -23.94
C ASN A 450 -3.98 -18.06 -24.05
N SER A 451 -3.05 -17.67 -23.18
CA SER A 451 -1.69 -18.19 -23.19
C SER A 451 -1.64 -19.61 -22.62
N SER A 452 -1.04 -20.52 -23.37
CA SER A 452 -0.86 -21.92 -23.00
C SER A 452 0.57 -22.35 -23.26
N LEU A 453 1.07 -23.21 -22.37
CA LEU A 453 2.41 -23.79 -22.45
C LEU A 453 2.29 -25.30 -22.54
N SER A 454 2.88 -25.88 -23.59
CA SER A 454 3.03 -27.32 -23.74
C SER A 454 4.50 -27.70 -23.83
N TYR A 455 4.89 -28.77 -23.14
CA TYR A 455 6.26 -29.27 -23.17
C TYR A 455 6.35 -30.53 -24.03
N SER A 456 7.23 -30.51 -25.03
CA SER A 456 7.54 -31.70 -25.83
C SER A 456 9.04 -31.81 -26.09
N LYS A 457 9.63 -32.98 -25.85
CA LYS A 457 11.00 -33.35 -26.25
C LYS A 457 12.05 -32.22 -26.07
N SER A 458 12.20 -31.67 -24.86
CA SER A 458 13.14 -30.57 -24.51
C SER A 458 12.86 -29.17 -25.10
N THR A 459 11.70 -28.99 -25.70
CA THR A 459 11.20 -27.69 -26.18
C THR A 459 9.91 -27.31 -25.48
N VAL A 460 9.78 -26.03 -25.11
CA VAL A 460 8.53 -25.46 -24.62
C VAL A 460 7.89 -24.72 -25.77
N ASP A 461 6.71 -25.18 -26.16
CA ASP A 461 5.86 -24.50 -27.13
C ASP A 461 4.94 -23.54 -26.36
N LEU A 462 5.06 -22.24 -26.65
CA LEU A 462 4.22 -21.18 -26.11
C LEU A 462 3.24 -20.74 -27.19
N GLU A 463 1.96 -20.92 -26.92
CA GLU A 463 0.88 -20.40 -27.75
C GLU A 463 0.14 -19.29 -27.01
N PHE A 464 -0.24 -18.24 -27.73
CA PHE A 464 -1.05 -17.16 -27.18
C PHE A 464 -1.76 -16.37 -28.28
N ASP A 465 -2.80 -15.65 -27.89
CA ASP A 465 -3.51 -14.70 -28.73
C ASP A 465 -2.99 -13.28 -28.48
N LEU A 466 -2.47 -12.63 -29.51
CA LEU A 466 -2.10 -11.22 -29.48
C LEU A 466 -3.29 -10.40 -29.94
N ILE A 467 -3.87 -9.63 -29.02
CA ILE A 467 -5.14 -8.93 -29.23
C ILE A 467 -4.93 -7.43 -29.20
N ASN A 468 -5.49 -6.73 -30.18
CA ASN A 468 -5.58 -5.28 -30.18
C ASN A 468 -6.96 -4.82 -29.71
N LYS A 469 -7.10 -4.52 -28.41
CA LYS A 469 -8.33 -3.99 -27.83
C LYS A 469 -8.55 -2.50 -28.11
N SER A 470 -7.64 -1.81 -28.78
CA SER A 470 -7.79 -0.39 -29.09
C SER A 470 -8.71 -0.15 -30.30
N SER A 471 -9.13 1.10 -30.51
CA SER A 471 -9.94 1.53 -31.66
C SER A 471 -9.11 1.82 -32.92
N LYS A 472 -7.78 1.73 -32.85
CA LYS A 472 -6.87 1.98 -33.96
C LYS A 472 -6.11 0.70 -34.31
N SER A 473 -5.70 0.54 -35.57
CA SER A 473 -4.71 -0.47 -35.94
C SER A 473 -3.38 -0.18 -35.26
N ARG A 474 -2.61 -1.23 -34.97
CA ARG A 474 -1.30 -1.13 -34.32
C ARG A 474 -0.22 -1.84 -35.13
N PHE A 475 0.69 -1.09 -35.73
CA PHE A 475 1.94 -1.60 -36.31
C PHE A 475 2.75 -2.35 -35.26
N LEU A 476 3.32 -3.50 -35.63
CA LEU A 476 4.26 -4.26 -34.80
C LEU A 476 5.68 -3.67 -34.83
N ASN A 477 5.98 -2.95 -35.91
CA ASN A 477 7.23 -2.23 -36.15
C ASN A 477 6.86 -0.84 -36.68
N TYR A 478 6.82 0.16 -35.80
CA TYR A 478 6.44 1.51 -36.18
C TYR A 478 7.61 2.29 -36.77
N ASP A 479 8.76 2.28 -36.08
CA ASP A 479 10.02 2.85 -36.54
C ASP A 479 11.22 2.07 -35.98
N GLU A 480 12.45 2.53 -36.27
CA GLU A 480 13.69 1.87 -35.82
C GLU A 480 13.77 1.63 -34.31
N ASN A 481 13.15 2.48 -33.50
CA ASN A 481 13.23 2.51 -32.03
C ASN A 481 11.93 2.04 -31.34
N GLN A 482 10.79 2.09 -32.02
CA GLN A 482 9.45 1.82 -31.48
C GLN A 482 8.88 0.51 -32.03
N LYS A 483 9.57 -0.59 -31.72
CA LYS A 483 9.23 -1.95 -32.11
C LYS A 483 8.59 -2.71 -30.96
N LEU A 484 7.50 -3.41 -31.22
CA LEU A 484 6.90 -4.27 -30.21
C LEU A 484 7.76 -5.52 -30.01
N LYS A 485 8.16 -5.74 -28.77
CA LYS A 485 9.02 -6.85 -28.34
C LYS A 485 8.34 -7.66 -27.24
N LEU A 486 8.30 -8.97 -27.43
CA LEU A 486 7.94 -9.96 -26.42
C LEU A 486 9.20 -10.43 -25.73
N THR A 487 9.18 -10.38 -24.40
CA THR A 487 10.20 -10.97 -23.56
C THR A 487 9.59 -12.10 -22.75
N CYS A 488 10.16 -13.29 -22.87
CA CYS A 488 9.81 -14.46 -22.08
C CYS A 488 10.89 -14.69 -21.02
N TYR A 489 10.53 -14.56 -19.75
CA TYR A 489 11.41 -14.89 -18.63
C TYR A 489 11.10 -16.29 -18.11
N LEU A 490 12.12 -17.15 -18.05
CA LEU A 490 12.08 -18.48 -17.43
C LEU A 490 13.16 -18.55 -16.34
N GLY A 491 12.75 -18.40 -15.08
CA GLY A 491 13.69 -18.24 -13.98
C GLY A 491 14.62 -17.04 -14.24
N SER A 492 15.93 -17.30 -14.39
CA SER A 492 16.94 -16.30 -14.73
C SER A 492 17.19 -16.15 -16.24
N LYS A 493 16.70 -17.09 -17.07
CA LYS A 493 16.87 -17.03 -18.53
C LYS A 493 15.84 -16.07 -19.13
N LYS A 494 16.26 -15.39 -20.21
CA LYS A 494 15.43 -14.44 -20.96
C LYS A 494 15.54 -14.77 -22.44
N ASN A 495 14.40 -14.95 -23.11
CA ASN A 495 14.30 -15.01 -24.56
C ASN A 495 13.51 -13.79 -25.06
N GLU A 496 13.99 -13.15 -26.11
CA GLU A 496 13.37 -11.95 -26.69
C GLU A 496 12.99 -12.21 -28.14
N PHE A 497 11.81 -11.74 -28.53
CA PHE A 497 11.28 -11.85 -29.88
C PHE A 497 10.67 -10.53 -30.29
N TYR A 498 10.99 -10.02 -31.48
CA TYR A 498 10.23 -8.93 -32.06
C TYR A 498 8.97 -9.48 -32.70
N LEU A 499 7.82 -8.86 -32.40
CA LEU A 499 6.53 -9.42 -32.82
C LEU A 499 6.40 -9.45 -34.36
N PHE A 500 7.01 -8.52 -35.09
CA PHE A 500 7.01 -8.51 -36.56
C PHE A 500 7.85 -9.64 -37.18
N GLU A 501 8.72 -10.30 -36.43
CA GLU A 501 9.54 -11.43 -36.91
C GLU A 501 8.82 -12.78 -36.75
N ILE A 502 7.85 -12.85 -35.83
CA ILE A 502 7.13 -14.07 -35.46
C ILE A 502 5.64 -14.02 -35.79
N CYS A 503 5.15 -12.88 -36.26
CA CYS A 503 3.78 -12.69 -36.75
C CYS A 503 3.83 -12.43 -38.26
N ASP A 504 2.97 -13.10 -39.01
CA ASP A 504 2.89 -12.93 -40.47
C ASP A 504 2.32 -11.56 -40.91
N LYS A 505 1.99 -10.69 -39.96
CA LYS A 505 1.42 -9.36 -40.21
C LYS A 505 2.34 -8.26 -39.74
N ASN A 506 2.36 -7.15 -40.48
CA ASN A 506 3.06 -5.93 -40.07
C ASN A 506 2.26 -5.07 -39.08
N GLU A 507 0.93 -5.22 -39.05
CA GLU A 507 0.02 -4.54 -38.13
C GLU A 507 -1.08 -5.47 -37.63
N ILE A 508 -1.64 -5.17 -36.46
CA ILE A 508 -2.84 -5.79 -35.92
C ILE A 508 -3.97 -4.78 -36.01
N LEU A 509 -5.03 -5.13 -36.74
CA LEU A 509 -6.18 -4.26 -36.92
C LEU A 509 -6.92 -4.01 -35.61
N SER A 510 -7.73 -2.96 -35.58
CA SER A 510 -8.56 -2.68 -34.40
C SER A 510 -9.48 -3.87 -34.09
N LYS A 511 -9.49 -4.29 -32.81
CA LYS A 511 -10.29 -5.44 -32.30
C LYS A 511 -9.91 -6.80 -32.91
N GLU A 512 -8.78 -6.88 -33.60
CA GLU A 512 -8.28 -8.14 -34.14
C GLU A 512 -7.55 -8.96 -33.06
N SER A 513 -7.65 -10.27 -33.20
CA SER A 513 -6.90 -11.27 -32.43
C SER A 513 -6.08 -12.12 -33.41
N VAL A 514 -4.78 -12.24 -33.16
CA VAL A 514 -3.85 -13.05 -33.96
C VAL A 514 -3.21 -14.10 -33.06
N LYS A 515 -3.38 -15.37 -33.41
CA LYS A 515 -2.73 -16.48 -32.70
C LYS A 515 -1.26 -16.58 -33.10
N ILE A 516 -0.37 -16.67 -32.12
CA ILE A 516 1.08 -16.78 -32.29
C ILE A 516 1.56 -18.03 -31.54
N SER A 517 2.50 -18.77 -32.16
CA SER A 517 3.14 -19.94 -31.57
C SER A 517 4.66 -19.80 -31.66
N ILE A 518 5.36 -19.95 -30.53
CA ILE A 518 6.81 -19.78 -30.43
C ILE A 518 7.41 -21.00 -29.75
N LYS A 519 8.53 -21.49 -30.29
CA LYS A 519 9.31 -22.58 -29.69
C LYS A 519 10.47 -22.03 -28.87
N LEU A 520 10.50 -22.35 -27.58
CA LEU A 520 11.58 -22.00 -26.67
C LEU A 520 12.50 -23.22 -26.51
N LYS A 521 13.77 -23.07 -26.92
CA LYS A 521 14.81 -24.11 -26.82
C LYS A 521 15.54 -24.04 -25.47
N ASP A 522 16.20 -25.14 -25.09
CA ASP A 522 17.07 -25.27 -23.91
C ASP A 522 16.37 -25.17 -22.55
N PHE A 523 15.31 -25.97 -22.36
CA PHE A 523 14.54 -26.01 -21.12
C PHE A 523 14.52 -27.39 -20.46
N ASN A 524 14.58 -27.40 -19.13
CA ASN A 524 14.42 -28.58 -18.29
C ASN A 524 13.22 -28.36 -17.36
N PRO A 525 12.11 -29.09 -17.50
CA PRO A 525 10.83 -28.84 -16.81
C PRO A 525 10.81 -29.29 -15.34
N SER A 526 11.97 -29.57 -14.74
CA SER A 526 12.08 -30.12 -13.38
C SER A 526 11.74 -29.11 -12.29
N ASP A 527 11.61 -27.82 -12.61
CA ASP A 527 11.14 -26.79 -11.71
C ASP A 527 9.71 -26.37 -12.12
N ASN A 528 8.83 -26.17 -11.13
CA ASN A 528 7.47 -25.62 -11.28
C ASN A 528 7.52 -24.15 -11.78
N ASP A 529 8.14 -23.92 -12.93
CA ASP A 529 8.50 -22.59 -13.39
C ASP A 529 7.31 -21.96 -14.12
N ARG A 530 6.92 -20.76 -13.70
CA ARG A 530 6.01 -19.92 -14.48
C ARG A 530 6.84 -19.14 -15.49
N ILE A 531 6.36 -18.99 -16.71
CA ILE A 531 6.95 -18.06 -17.67
C ILE A 531 6.34 -16.68 -17.44
N ASN A 532 7.18 -15.65 -17.28
CA ASN A 532 6.68 -14.28 -17.31
C ASN A 532 6.79 -13.72 -18.73
N LEU A 533 5.66 -13.30 -19.29
CA LEU A 533 5.58 -12.63 -20.58
C LEU A 533 5.51 -11.13 -20.35
N GLU A 534 6.47 -10.39 -20.89
CA GLU A 534 6.47 -8.93 -20.88
C GLU A 534 6.49 -8.41 -22.31
N LEU A 535 5.43 -7.69 -22.71
CA LEU A 535 5.44 -6.90 -23.93
C LEU A 535 6.00 -5.52 -23.62
N SER A 536 6.88 -5.06 -24.49
CA SER A 536 7.49 -3.73 -24.39
C SER A 536 7.73 -3.13 -25.76
N SER A 537 7.80 -1.81 -25.80
CA SER A 537 8.30 -1.05 -26.96
C SER A 537 9.27 -0.01 -26.46
N ASN A 538 10.44 0.10 -27.09
CA ASN A 538 11.47 1.06 -26.69
C ASN A 538 11.88 0.93 -25.20
N GLY A 539 11.85 -0.30 -24.65
CA GLY A 539 12.09 -0.58 -23.22
C GLY A 539 10.96 -0.10 -22.28
N LEU A 540 9.87 0.45 -22.81
CA LEU A 540 8.67 0.83 -22.08
C LEU A 540 7.70 -0.34 -22.05
N ARG A 541 7.18 -0.68 -20.87
CA ARG A 541 6.24 -1.78 -20.68
C ARG A 541 4.91 -1.42 -21.32
N VAL A 542 4.38 -2.37 -22.08
CA VAL A 542 3.04 -2.34 -22.67
C VAL A 542 2.11 -3.26 -21.89
N PHE A 543 2.59 -4.46 -21.58
CA PHE A 543 1.84 -5.51 -20.89
C PHE A 543 2.79 -6.43 -20.13
N ASN A 544 2.35 -7.00 -19.02
CA ASN A 544 3.13 -7.96 -18.24
C ASN A 544 2.19 -8.97 -17.57
N GLN A 545 2.41 -10.27 -17.82
CA GLN A 545 1.58 -11.37 -17.33
C GLN A 545 2.42 -12.63 -17.11
N LYS A 546 2.14 -13.35 -16.01
CA LYS A 546 2.70 -14.68 -15.77
C LYS A 546 1.78 -15.78 -16.30
N VAL A 547 2.37 -16.78 -16.93
CA VAL A 547 1.70 -17.95 -17.52
C VAL A 547 2.28 -19.22 -16.87
N GLY A 548 1.41 -20.11 -16.40
CA GLY A 548 1.80 -21.40 -15.82
C GLY A 548 1.77 -22.52 -16.85
N PHE A 549 2.50 -23.61 -16.59
CA PHE A 549 2.40 -24.84 -17.38
C PHE A 549 1.07 -25.54 -17.13
N PHE A 550 0.44 -26.02 -18.20
CA PHE A 550 -0.53 -27.11 -18.11
C PHE A 550 0.27 -28.40 -18.37
N ILE A 551 0.45 -29.20 -17.32
CA ILE A 551 0.99 -30.55 -17.48
C ILE A 551 -0.20 -31.43 -17.79
N ASP A 552 -0.37 -31.79 -19.06
CA ASP A 552 -1.29 -32.86 -19.47
C ASP A 552 -0.72 -34.23 -19.09
#